data_AF-A0A831LLM6-F1
#
_entry.id   AF-A0A831LLM6-F1
#
_cell.length_a   1.000
_cell.length_b   1.000
_cell.length_c   1.000
_cell.angle_alpha   90.00
_cell.angle_beta   90.00
_cell.angle_gamma   90.00
#
_symmetry.space_group_name_H-M   'P 1'
#
loop_
_entity.id
_entity.type
_entity.pdbx_description
1 polymer ?
#
loop_
_entity_poly.entity_id
_entity_poly.type
_entity_poly.pdbx_seq_one_letter_code
_entity_poly.pdbx_strand_id
1 'polypeptide(L)' 'MQFTEKVMDHFENPRNVGVLEDADAVAEVGSKECGDTTTLYLK' A
#
# COMPACT_ATOMS: atom_id res chain seq x y z
N MET A 1 -22.20 9.25 1.74
CA MET A 1 -21.28 8.10 1.55
C MET A 1 -19.93 8.51 2.11
N GLN A 2 -19.27 7.62 2.87
CA GLN A 2 -18.18 8.01 3.78
C GLN A 2 -16.79 8.08 3.12
N PHE A 3 -16.68 7.77 1.83
CA PHE A 3 -15.43 7.85 1.05
C PHE A 3 -15.63 8.69 -0.20
N THR A 4 -14.59 9.43 -0.57
CA THR A 4 -14.59 10.24 -1.79
C THR A 4 -14.40 9.34 -3.01
N GLU A 5 -14.83 9.82 -4.17
CA GLU A 5 -14.58 9.14 -5.45
C GLU A 5 -13.08 8.88 -5.66
N LYS A 6 -12.23 9.84 -5.25
CA LYS A 6 -10.77 9.70 -5.33
C LYS A 6 -10.25 8.52 -4.50
N VAL A 7 -10.77 8.32 -3.29
CA VAL A 7 -10.36 7.19 -2.44
C VAL A 7 -10.78 5.87 -3.10
N MET A 8 -12.01 5.79 -3.60
CA MET A 8 -12.52 4.58 -4.25
C MET A 8 -11.72 4.23 -5.51
N ASP A 9 -11.37 5.23 -6.33
CA ASP A 9 -10.54 5.03 -7.51
C ASP A 9 -9.15 4.45 -7.18
N HIS A 10 -8.48 4.95 -6.14
CA HIS A 10 -7.17 4.39 -5.73
C HIS A 10 -7.28 3.00 -5.09
N PHE A 11 -8.40 2.70 -4.43
CA PHE A 11 -8.66 1.40 -3.82
C PHE A 11 -8.91 0.32 -4.90
N GLU A 12 -9.74 0.63 -5.90
CA GLU A 12 -10.07 -0.31 -6.98
C GLU A 12 -8.96 -0.38 -8.04
N ASN A 13 -8.24 0.72 -8.27
CA ASN A 13 -7.18 0.83 -9.28
C ASN A 13 -5.84 1.30 -8.65
N PRO A 14 -5.17 0.45 -7.85
CA PRO A 14 -3.91 0.80 -7.23
C PRO A 14 -2.78 0.85 -8.27
N ARG A 15 -1.92 1.88 -8.19
CA ARG A 15 -1.00 2.24 -9.29
C ARG A 15 0.44 1.74 -9.13
N ASN A 16 0.80 1.27 -7.94
CA ASN A 16 2.18 0.90 -7.58
C ASN A 16 2.21 -0.36 -6.71
N VAL A 17 1.33 -1.33 -6.99
CA VAL A 17 1.29 -2.60 -6.26
C VAL A 17 2.18 -3.60 -6.97
N GLY A 18 3.03 -4.26 -6.20
CA GLY A 18 3.95 -5.28 -6.67
C GLY A 18 5.22 -5.33 -5.85
N VAL A 19 6.17 -6.13 -6.31
CA VAL A 19 7.52 -6.21 -5.75
C VAL A 19 8.43 -5.37 -6.63
N LEU A 20 9.27 -4.53 -6.01
CA LEU A 20 10.36 -3.85 -6.69
C LEU A 20 11.65 -4.64 -6.43
N GLU A 21 12.09 -5.45 -7.39
CA GLU A 21 13.19 -6.41 -7.22
C GLU A 21 14.54 -5.74 -6.89
N ASP A 22 14.77 -4.52 -7.38
CA ASP A 22 16.01 -3.76 -7.22
C ASP A 22 15.89 -2.60 -6.21
N ALA A 23 14.98 -2.72 -5.24
CA ALA A 23 14.79 -1.69 -4.21
C ALA A 23 16.06 -1.42 -3.40
N ASP A 24 16.33 -0.14 -3.14
CA ASP A 24 17.41 0.32 -2.25
C ASP A 24 17.02 0.18 -0.77
N ALA A 25 15.71 0.15 -0.47
CA ALA A 25 15.19 -0.13 0.87
C ALA A 25 13.88 -0.94 0.84
N VAL A 26 13.71 -1.80 1.85
CA VAL A 26 12.50 -2.61 2.09
C VAL A 26 12.09 -2.47 3.55
N ALA A 27 10.80 -2.19 3.79
CA ALA A 27 10.24 -2.10 5.13
C ALA A 27 8.89 -2.83 5.22
N GLU A 28 8.71 -3.62 6.26
CA GLU A 28 7.42 -4.23 6.61
C GLU A 28 6.84 -3.49 7.81
N VAL A 29 5.60 -3.02 7.67
CA VAL A 29 4.86 -2.33 8.72
C VAL A 29 3.48 -2.94 8.84
N GLY A 30 3.02 -3.15 10.07
CA GLY A 30 1.70 -3.70 10.33
C GLY A 30 1.10 -3.14 11.60
N SER A 31 -0.23 -3.12 11.66
CA SER A 31 -1.00 -2.70 12.83
C SER A 31 -1.72 -3.91 13.41
N LYS A 32 -1.40 -4.24 14.66
CA LYS A 32 -2.05 -5.35 15.38
C LYS A 32 -3.53 -5.07 15.65
N GLU A 33 -3.93 -3.81 15.69
CA GLU A 33 -5.28 -3.38 16.08
C GLU A 33 -6.30 -3.58 14.95
N CYS A 34 -5.90 -3.33 13.70
CA CYS A 34 -6.75 -3.55 12.53
C CYS A 34 -6.39 -4.80 11.72
N GLY A 35 -5.22 -5.39 11.95
CA GLY A 35 -4.73 -6.56 11.21
C GLY A 35 -4.08 -6.25 9.87
N ASP A 36 -3.98 -4.97 9.50
CA ASP A 36 -3.34 -4.55 8.25
C ASP A 36 -1.83 -4.75 8.30
N THR A 37 -1.25 -5.22 7.20
CA THR A 37 0.18 -5.36 7.00
C THR A 37 0.53 -4.91 5.60
N THR A 38 1.60 -4.11 5.47
CA THR A 38 2.05 -3.54 4.20
C THR A 38 3.57 -3.67 4.09
N THR A 39 4.03 -4.16 2.94
CA THR A 39 5.44 -4.12 2.55
C THR A 39 5.68 -2.92 1.64
N LEU A 40 6.65 -2.09 2.00
CA LEU A 40 7.06 -0.91 1.25
C LEU A 40 8.44 -1.17 0.61
N TYR A 41 8.54 -0.86 -0.68
CA TYR A 41 9.79 -0.86 -1.43
C TYR A 41 10.11 0.56 -1.85
N LEU A 42 11.38 0.96 -1.73
CA LEU A 42 11.87 2.27 -2.16
C LEU A 42 13.12 2.09 -3.02
N LYS A 43 13.19 2.84 -4.11
CA LYS A 43 14.40 3.11 -4.87
C LYS A 43 14.91 4.50 -4.47
#